data_AF-A0A7I7SCA4-F1
#
_entry.id   AF-A0A7I7SCA4-F1
#
_cell.length_a   1.000
_cell.length_b   1.000
_cell.length_c   1.000
_cell.angle_alpha   90.00
_cell.angle_beta   90.00
_cell.angle_gamma   90.00
#
_symmetry.space_group_name_H-M   'P 1'
#
loop_
_entity.id
_entity.type
_entity.pdbx_description
1 polymer ?
#
loop_
_entity_poly.entity_id
_entity_poly.type
_entity_poly.pdbx_seq_one_letter_code
_entity_poly.pdbx_strand_id
1 'polypeptide(L)' 'MTSDLTQKTFAAQFEQMNAEIRSRGALRTAVDGDGEEFSWIDPEIMGGDFVEMYGKMTSLGIARGWL' A
#
# COMPACT_ATOMS: atom_id res chain seq x y z
N MET A 1 18.44 3.87 18.37
CA MET A 1 17.31 4.78 18.67
C MET A 1 16.69 5.39 17.43
N THR A 2 17.46 5.86 16.45
CA THR A 2 16.91 6.49 15.22
C THR A 2 16.12 5.52 14.33
N SER A 3 16.58 4.27 14.21
CA SER A 3 15.92 3.23 13.39
C SER A 3 14.48 2.93 13.86
N ASP A 4 14.26 2.78 15.17
CA ASP A 4 12.95 2.50 15.75
C ASP A 4 11.95 3.63 15.51
N LEU A 5 12.39 4.90 15.59
CA LEU A 5 11.53 6.03 15.31
C LEU A 5 11.15 6.06 13.82
N THR A 6 12.10 5.82 12.92
CA THR A 6 11.82 5.78 11.48
C THR A 6 10.86 4.65 11.11
N GLN A 7 11.05 3.45 11.67
CA GLN A 7 10.14 2.31 11.44
C GLN A 7 8.73 2.61 11.96
N LYS A 8 8.60 3.23 13.15
CA LYS A 8 7.29 3.64 13.69
C LYS A 8 6.61 4.68 12.82
N THR A 9 7.33 5.70 12.35
CA THR A 9 6.78 6.71 11.44
C THR A 9 6.34 6.08 10.12
N PHE A 10 7.15 5.18 9.56
CA PHE A 10 6.79 4.41 8.37
C PHE A 10 5.49 3.63 8.58
N ALA A 11 5.40 2.84 9.66
CA ALA A 11 4.23 2.03 9.95
C ALA A 11 2.96 2.89 10.08
N ALA A 12 3.04 4.01 10.80
CA ALA A 12 1.92 4.94 10.96
C ALA A 12 1.46 5.56 9.64
N GLN A 13 2.40 5.96 8.77
CA GLN A 13 2.06 6.51 7.45
C GLN A 13 1.48 5.43 6.52
N PHE A 14 2.07 4.24 6.53
CA PHE A 14 1.59 3.12 5.72
C PHE A 14 0.19 2.68 6.13
N GLU A 15 -0.10 2.66 7.44
CA GLU A 15 -1.43 2.40 7.98
C GLU A 15 -2.45 3.46 7.55
N GLN A 16 -2.09 4.74 7.58
CA GLN A 16 -2.95 5.82 7.11
C GLN A 16 -3.31 5.67 5.63
N MET A 17 -2.33 5.36 4.77
CA MET A 17 -2.60 5.12 3.35
C MET A 17 -3.52 3.91 3.14
N ASN A 18 -3.32 2.83 3.90
CA ASN A 18 -4.20 1.65 3.85
C ASN A 18 -5.62 1.98 4.35
N ALA A 19 -5.76 2.80 5.38
CA ALA A 19 -7.06 3.26 5.86
C ALA A 19 -7.78 4.11 4.79
N GLU A 20 -7.04 4.92 4.05
CA GLU A 20 -7.57 5.75 2.97
C GLU A 20 -8.04 4.90 1.77
N ILE A 21 -7.25 3.90 1.36
CA ILE A 21 -7.65 2.93 0.32
C ILE A 21 -8.97 2.25 0.71
N ARG A 22 -9.11 1.81 1.98
CA ARG A 22 -10.34 1.18 2.47
C ARG A 22 -11.51 2.14 2.54
N SER A 23 -11.32 3.36 3.04
CA SER A 23 -12.39 4.34 3.21
C SER A 23 -12.99 4.78 1.88
N ARG A 24 -12.17 4.82 0.82
CA ARG A 24 -12.60 5.13 -0.55
C ARG A 24 -13.09 3.91 -1.33
N GLY A 25 -12.98 2.70 -0.77
CA GLY A 25 -13.35 1.46 -1.47
C GLY A 25 -12.50 1.21 -2.72
N ALA A 26 -11.24 1.64 -2.71
CA ALA A 26 -10.36 1.58 -3.88
C ALA A 26 -9.64 0.23 -4.05
N LEU A 27 -9.83 -0.72 -3.12
CA LEU A 27 -9.27 -2.06 -3.27
C LEU A 27 -10.12 -2.88 -4.25
N ARG A 28 -9.50 -3.30 -5.35
CA ARG A 28 -10.08 -4.19 -6.35
C ARG A 28 -9.47 -5.56 -6.21
N THR A 29 -10.27 -6.56 -6.52
CA THR A 29 -9.86 -7.95 -6.51
C THR A 29 -10.44 -8.63 -7.73
N ALA A 30 -9.64 -9.42 -8.42
CA ALA A 30 -10.10 -10.29 -9.50
C ALA A 30 -9.47 -11.66 -9.37
N VAL A 31 -10.18 -12.63 -9.92
CA VAL A 31 -9.73 -14.01 -10.04
C VAL A 31 -9.32 -14.21 -11.50
N ASP A 32 -8.12 -14.72 -11.73
CA ASP A 32 -7.63 -15.02 -13.07
C ASP A 32 -8.25 -16.32 -13.64
N GLY A 33 -7.80 -16.71 -14.83
CA GLY A 33 -8.30 -17.92 -15.50
C GLY A 33 -7.91 -19.24 -14.82
N ASP A 34 -6.86 -19.21 -13.97
CA ASP A 34 -6.36 -20.36 -13.23
C ASP A 34 -6.95 -20.42 -11.80
N GLY A 35 -7.78 -19.44 -11.43
CA GLY A 35 -8.42 -19.35 -10.12
C GLY A 35 -7.59 -18.60 -9.09
N GLU A 36 -6.49 -17.97 -9.48
CA GLU A 36 -5.66 -17.17 -8.57
C GLU A 36 -6.29 -15.79 -8.34
N GLU A 37 -6.38 -15.40 -7.08
CA GLU A 37 -6.94 -14.12 -6.66
C GLU A 37 -5.83 -13.06 -6.58
N PHE A 38 -5.97 -11.99 -7.36
CA PHE A 38 -5.07 -10.83 -7.34
C PHE A 38 -5.82 -9.58 -6.90
N SER A 39 -5.21 -8.80 -6.00
CA SER A 39 -5.76 -7.54 -5.51
C SER A 39 -4.87 -6.35 -5.86
N TRP A 40 -5.48 -5.24 -6.27
CA TRP A 40 -4.79 -3.99 -6.61
C TRP A 40 -5.57 -2.76 -6.19
N ILE A 41 -4.90 -1.62 -6.19
CA ILE A 41 -5.51 -0.32 -5.88
C ILE A 41 -6.02 0.30 -7.18
N ASP A 42 -7.27 0.73 -7.20
CA ASP A 42 -7.90 1.42 -8.32
C ASP A 42 -7.33 2.84 -8.51
N PRO A 43 -6.57 3.10 -9.59
CA PRO A 43 -5.98 4.41 -9.84
C PRO A 43 -7.02 5.48 -10.22
N GLU A 44 -8.22 5.09 -10.66
CA GLU A 44 -9.28 6.04 -10.97
C GLU A 44 -9.92 6.61 -9.70
N ILE A 45 -9.91 5.84 -8.60
CA ILE A 45 -10.45 6.28 -7.30
C ILE A 45 -9.40 7.02 -6.47
N MET A 46 -8.16 6.53 -6.46
CA MET A 46 -7.08 7.12 -5.63
C MET A 46 -6.29 8.21 -6.35
N GLY A 47 -6.22 8.17 -7.68
CA GLY A 47 -5.30 8.96 -8.50
C GLY A 47 -3.95 8.24 -8.70
N GLY A 48 -3.36 8.43 -9.88
CA GLY A 48 -2.09 7.79 -10.27
C GLY A 48 -0.93 8.13 -9.34
N ASP A 49 -0.81 9.40 -8.92
CA ASP A 49 0.26 9.85 -8.02
C ASP A 49 0.22 9.13 -6.66
N PHE A 50 -0.99 8.87 -6.14
CA PHE A 50 -1.16 8.12 -4.90
C PHE A 50 -0.67 6.69 -5.06
N VAL A 51 -1.06 6.02 -6.15
CA VAL A 51 -0.66 4.64 -6.43
C VAL A 51 0.85 4.52 -6.60
N GLU A 52 1.47 5.47 -7.30
CA GLU A 52 2.93 5.52 -7.46
C GLU A 52 3.64 5.71 -6.10
N MET A 53 3.16 6.65 -5.28
CA MET A 53 3.70 6.90 -3.94
C MET A 53 3.55 5.68 -3.04
N TYR A 54 2.37 5.03 -3.06
CA TYR A 54 2.12 3.81 -2.30
C TYR A 54 3.07 2.69 -2.72
N GLY A 55 3.27 2.49 -4.03
CA GLY A 55 4.23 1.52 -4.56
C GLY A 55 5.66 1.77 -4.09
N LYS A 56 6.14 3.02 -4.12
CA LYS A 56 7.45 3.40 -3.59
C LYS A 56 7.57 3.12 -2.09
N MET A 57 6.52 3.42 -1.32
CA MET A 57 6.50 3.19 0.11
C MET A 57 6.52 1.70 0.45
N THR A 58 5.71 0.88 -0.22
CA THR A 58 5.71 -0.58 -0.07
C THR A 58 7.08 -1.17 -0.41
N SER A 59 7.68 -0.73 -1.53
CA SER A 59 9.03 -1.17 -1.93
C SER A 59 10.09 -0.82 -0.88
N LEU A 60 10.04 0.39 -0.33
CA LEU A 60 10.92 0.80 0.77
C LEU A 60 10.74 -0.08 2.02
N GLY A 61 9.48 -0.36 2.40
CA GLY A 61 9.16 -1.21 3.54
C GLY A 61 9.76 -2.61 3.40
N ILE A 62 9.57 -3.24 2.24
CA ILE A 62 10.13 -4.57 1.92
C ILE A 62 11.68 -4.52 1.94
N ALA A 63 12.28 -3.53 1.27
CA ALA A 63 13.74 -3.40 1.21
C ALA A 63 14.40 -3.20 2.59
N ARG A 64 13.64 -2.66 3.56
CA ARG A 64 14.09 -2.45 4.94
C ARG A 64 13.66 -3.57 5.91
N GLY A 65 12.89 -4.56 5.45
CA GLY A 65 12.33 -5.61 6.30
C GLY A 65 11.28 -5.11 7.30
N TRP A 66 10.56 -4.05 6.94
CA TRP A 66 9.48 -3.48 7.76
C TRP A 66 8.09 -3.96 7.35
N LEU A 67 7.99 -4.56 6.15
CA LEU A 67 6.84 -5.27 5.58
C LEU A 67 7.32 -6.65 5.13
#